data_AF-A0A358MBD5-F1
#
_entry.id   AF-A0A358MBD5-F1
#
_cell.length_a   1.000
_cell.length_b   1.000
_cell.length_c   1.000
_cell.angle_alpha   90.00
_cell.angle_beta   90.00
_cell.angle_gamma   90.00
#
_symmetry.space_group_name_H-M   'P 1'
#
loop_
_entity.id
_entity.type
_entity.pdbx_description
1 polymer ?
#
loop_
_entity_poly.entity_id
_entity_poly.type
_entity_poly.pdbx_seq_one_letter_code
_entity_poly.pdbx_strand_id
1 'polypeptide(L)'
;MADFLLIHGAAHGAWCWRDLIPFLENQGHSVRAIDLPGHGADQTPYQDVTLDRYRDAILAALTPNTVLVGHSMAGYPISAAAEAAPQHVA
;
A
#
# COMPACT_ATOMS: atom_id res chain seq x y z
N MET A 1 6.53 -16.59 -8.29
CA MET A 1 7.01 -15.35 -7.65
C MET A 1 5.93 -14.30 -7.84
N ALA A 2 5.38 -13.75 -6.76
CA ALA A 2 4.40 -12.66 -6.81
C ALA A 2 5.08 -11.35 -6.35
N ASP A 3 4.56 -10.22 -6.80
CA ASP A 3 4.90 -8.88 -6.30
C ASP A 3 3.77 -8.40 -5.39
N PHE A 4 4.09 -8.10 -4.13
CA PHE A 4 3.12 -7.62 -3.14
C PHE A 4 3.31 -6.14 -2.88
N LEU A 5 2.20 -5.41 -2.83
CA LEU A 5 2.16 -4.06 -2.27
C LEU A 5 1.26 -4.06 -1.02
N LEU A 6 1.88 -3.80 0.13
CA LEU A 6 1.24 -3.84 1.45
C LEU A 6 0.86 -2.43 1.91
N ILE A 7 -0.43 -2.19 2.15
CA ILE A 7 -1.00 -0.90 2.55
C ILE A 7 -1.53 -0.98 3.98
N HIS A 8 -0.98 -0.15 4.86
CA HIS A 8 -1.33 -0.12 6.27
C HIS A 8 -2.69 0.55 6.53
N GLY A 9 -3.31 0.22 7.67
CA GLY A 9 -4.55 0.86 8.13
C GLY A 9 -4.33 2.13 8.94
N ALA A 10 -5.40 2.65 9.53
CA ALA A 10 -5.34 3.84 10.38
C ALA A 10 -4.40 3.64 11.58
N ALA A 11 -3.73 4.71 12.01
CA ALA A 11 -2.77 4.72 13.13
C ALA A 11 -1.54 3.80 12.97
N HIS A 12 -1.25 3.36 11.74
CA HIS A 12 -0.06 2.57 11.41
C HIS A 12 0.81 3.30 10.37
N GLY A 13 1.97 2.75 10.07
CA GLY A 13 2.76 3.02 8.88
C GLY A 13 3.21 1.71 8.23
N ALA A 14 4.03 1.77 7.19
CA ALA A 14 4.65 0.61 6.54
C ALA A 14 5.35 -0.33 7.55
N TRP A 15 5.88 0.24 8.64
CA TRP A 15 6.52 -0.49 9.74
C TRP A 15 5.66 -1.60 10.36
N CYS A 16 4.33 -1.55 10.22
CA CYS A 16 3.44 -2.61 10.74
C CYS A 16 3.66 -3.95 10.03
N TRP A 17 4.25 -3.94 8.83
CA TRP A 17 4.55 -5.12 8.04
C TRP A 17 5.95 -5.69 8.27
N ARG A 18 6.72 -5.15 9.23
CA ARG A 18 8.13 -5.53 9.49
C ARG A 18 8.38 -7.03 9.58
N ASP A 19 7.40 -7.80 10.08
CA ASP A 19 7.53 -9.25 10.29
C ASP A 19 7.00 -10.03 9.07
N LEU A 20 6.05 -9.48 8.32
CA LEU A 20 5.45 -10.11 7.13
C LEU A 20 6.36 -10.01 5.91
N ILE A 21 7.03 -8.86 5.72
CA ILE A 21 7.95 -8.63 4.60
C ILE A 21 9.01 -9.73 4.51
N PRO A 22 9.86 -9.97 5.54
CA PRO A 22 10.90 -11.00 5.45
C PRO A 22 10.30 -12.41 5.32
N PHE A 23 9.12 -12.68 5.88
CA PHE A 23 8.45 -13.96 5.74
C PHE A 23 8.04 -14.26 4.28
N LEU A 24 7.52 -13.26 3.56
CA LEU A 24 7.13 -13.39 2.15
C LEU A 24 8.35 -13.39 1.23
N GLU A 25 9.35 -12.55 1.51
CA GLU A 25 10.61 -12.52 0.75
C GLU A 25 11.36 -13.86 0.84
N ASN A 26 11.39 -14.50 2.02
CA ASN A 26 11.99 -15.83 2.21
C ASN A 26 11.27 -16.95 1.43
N GLN A 27 10.03 -16.70 0.98
CA GLN A 27 9.29 -17.60 0.08
C GLN A 27 9.51 -17.26 -1.40
N GLY A 28 10.42 -16.34 -1.72
CA GLY A 28 10.74 -15.95 -3.09
C GLY A 28 9.71 -15.01 -3.71
N HIS A 29 9.10 -14.14 -2.91
CA HIS A 29 8.23 -13.05 -3.38
C HIS A 29 8.96 -11.70 -3.34
N SER A 30 8.54 -10.76 -4.18
CA SER A 30 8.92 -9.35 -4.04
C SER A 30 7.86 -8.67 -3.18
N VAL A 31 8.28 -7.85 -2.23
CA VAL A 31 7.37 -7.24 -1.26
C VAL A 31 7.73 -5.78 -1.06
N ARG A 32 6.74 -4.91 -1.18
CA ARG A 32 6.88 -3.47 -0.95
C ARG A 32 5.81 -3.04 0.02
N ALA A 33 6.15 -2.12 0.91
CA ALA A 33 5.21 -1.43 1.78
C ALA A 33 5.49 0.06 1.69
N ILE A 34 4.43 0.87 1.66
CA ILE A 34 4.54 2.34 1.62
C ILE A 34 3.87 2.94 2.84
N ASP A 35 4.39 4.06 3.30
CA ASP A 35 3.67 4.94 4.21
C ASP A 35 2.64 5.75 3.39
N LEU A 36 1.38 5.70 3.80
CA LEU A 36 0.36 6.58 3.24
C LEU A 36 0.59 8.03 3.69
N PRO A 37 0.11 9.03 2.92
CA PRO A 37 0.20 10.43 3.29
C PRO A 37 -0.11 10.72 4.77
N GLY A 38 0.81 11.42 5.46
CA GLY A 38 0.69 11.80 6.87
C GLY A 38 0.87 10.66 7.87
N HIS A 39 1.41 9.50 7.45
CA HIS A 39 1.70 8.36 8.31
C HIS A 39 3.18 7.96 8.25
N GLY A 40 3.65 7.28 9.30
CA GLY A 40 5.03 6.78 9.35
C GLY A 40 6.07 7.87 9.10
N ALA A 41 6.87 7.70 8.05
CA ALA A 41 7.89 8.68 7.65
C ALA A 41 7.35 9.76 6.69
N ASP A 42 6.15 9.61 6.12
CA ASP A 42 5.57 10.59 5.21
C ASP A 42 5.23 11.90 5.95
N GLN A 43 5.58 13.04 5.34
CA GLN A 43 5.48 14.37 5.94
C GLN A 43 4.30 15.19 5.41
N THR A 44 3.33 14.58 4.72
CA THR A 44 2.15 15.29 4.22
C THR A 44 1.40 15.91 5.40
N PRO A 45 1.15 17.24 5.41
CA PRO A 45 0.40 17.89 6.47
C PRO A 45 -1.01 17.27 6.61
N TYR A 46 -1.47 17.06 7.85
CA TYR A 46 -2.74 16.37 8.10
C TYR A 46 -3.95 17.02 7.42
N GLN A 47 -3.94 18.35 7.24
CA GLN A 47 -5.01 19.07 6.53
C GLN A 47 -5.08 18.74 5.02
N ASP A 48 -4.01 18.22 4.45
CA ASP A 48 -3.91 17.87 3.04
C ASP A 48 -4.21 16.37 2.79
N VAL A 49 -4.36 15.59 3.86
CA VAL A 49 -4.62 14.15 3.80
C VAL A 49 -6.07 13.89 3.37
N THR A 50 -6.23 13.18 2.26
CA THR A 50 -7.54 12.77 1.72
C THR A 50 -7.48 11.32 1.22
N LEU A 51 -8.65 10.69 1.06
CA LEU A 51 -8.74 9.36 0.45
C LEU A 51 -8.19 9.35 -0.99
N ASP A 52 -8.37 10.44 -1.74
CA ASP A 52 -7.79 10.57 -3.09
C ASP A 52 -6.27 10.56 -3.05
N ARG A 53 -5.64 11.28 -2.10
CA ARG A 53 -4.19 11.23 -1.96
C ARG A 53 -3.68 9.86 -1.54
N TYR A 54 -4.44 9.11 -0.74
CA TYR A 54 -4.11 7.72 -0.43
C TYR A 54 -4.17 6.84 -1.67
N ARG A 55 -5.25 6.94 -2.46
CA ARG A 55 -5.36 6.26 -3.76
C ARG A 55 -4.16 6.60 -4.65
N ASP A 56 -3.83 7.88 -4.79
CA ASP A 56 -2.79 8.35 -5.71
C ASP A 56 -1.39 7.85 -5.28
N ALA A 57 -1.12 7.80 -3.97
CA ALA A 57 0.10 7.19 -3.45
C ALA A 57 0.19 5.69 -3.77
N ILE A 58 -0.92 4.96 -3.68
CA ILE A 58 -0.98 3.54 -4.06
C ILE A 58 -0.78 3.37 -5.57
N LEU A 59 -1.46 4.17 -6.40
CA LEU A 59 -1.30 4.15 -7.86
C LEU A 59 0.13 4.41 -8.29
N ALA A 60 0.82 5.36 -7.64
CA ALA A 60 2.23 5.64 -7.89
C ALA A 60 3.16 4.49 -7.51
N ALA A 61 2.76 3.66 -6.54
CA ALA A 61 3.51 2.48 -6.11
C ALA A 61 3.13 1.20 -6.87
N LEU A 62 2.01 1.15 -7.58
CA LEU A 62 1.62 -0.05 -8.32
C LEU A 62 2.58 -0.34 -9.48
N THR A 63 2.81 -1.63 -9.72
CA THR A 63 3.46 -2.15 -10.94
C THR A 63 2.53 -3.16 -11.61
N PRO A 64 2.77 -3.57 -12.87
CA PRO A 64 1.95 -4.62 -13.49
C PRO A 64 1.94 -5.93 -12.67
N ASN A 65 0.77 -6.56 -12.57
CA ASN A 65 0.54 -7.82 -11.83
C ASN A 65 0.91 -7.77 -10.33
N THR A 66 0.65 -6.65 -9.65
CA THR A 66 0.85 -6.51 -8.21
C THR A 66 -0.34 -7.12 -7.44
N VAL A 67 -0.03 -7.96 -6.43
CA VAL A 67 -0.98 -8.39 -5.41
C VAL A 67 -1.11 -7.27 -4.38
N LEU A 68 -2.23 -6.55 -4.44
CA LEU A 68 -2.51 -5.41 -3.56
C LEU A 68 -3.17 -5.89 -2.26
N VAL A 69 -2.52 -5.67 -1.12
CA VAL A 69 -3.00 -6.11 0.20
C VAL A 69 -3.20 -4.89 1.10
N GLY A 70 -4.43 -4.68 1.58
CA GLY A 70 -4.72 -3.62 2.53
C GLY A 70 -5.27 -4.13 3.86
N HIS A 71 -4.85 -3.50 4.96
CA HIS A 71 -5.37 -3.76 6.30
C HIS A 71 -6.34 -2.65 6.75
N SER A 72 -7.52 -3.04 7.23
CA SER A 72 -8.49 -2.13 7.87
C SER A 72 -8.84 -0.92 6.97
N MET A 73 -8.60 0.32 7.41
CA MET A 73 -8.86 1.56 6.68
C MET A 73 -8.30 1.55 5.25
N ALA A 74 -7.20 0.83 5.00
CA ALA A 74 -6.63 0.68 3.66
C ALA A 74 -7.63 0.12 2.63
N GLY A 75 -8.68 -0.58 3.07
CA GLY A 75 -9.75 -1.09 2.21
C GLY A 75 -10.34 -0.02 1.29
N TYR A 76 -10.53 1.21 1.78
CA TYR A 76 -11.07 2.30 0.95
C TYR A 76 -10.12 2.70 -0.19
N PRO A 77 -8.87 3.13 0.07
CA PRO A 77 -7.99 3.58 -1.00
C PRO A 77 -7.46 2.43 -1.88
N ILE A 78 -7.33 1.19 -1.39
CA ILE A 78 -6.91 0.06 -2.25
C ILE A 78 -7.99 -0.27 -3.28
N SER A 79 -9.28 -0.22 -2.91
CA SER A 79 -10.38 -0.45 -3.84
C SER A 79 -10.42 0.62 -4.91
N ALA A 80 -10.29 1.90 -4.50
CA ALA A 80 -10.23 3.01 -5.45
C ALA A 80 -9.02 2.92 -6.40
N ALA A 81 -7.86 2.45 -5.92
CA ALA A 81 -6.68 2.26 -6.76
C ALA A 81 -6.85 1.09 -7.74
N ALA A 82 -7.44 -0.02 -7.29
CA ALA A 82 -7.75 -1.18 -8.12
C ALA A 82 -8.78 -0.86 -9.22
N GLU A 83 -9.79 -0.04 -8.91
CA GLU A 83 -10.77 0.44 -9.89
C GLU A 83 -10.14 1.38 -10.92
N ALA A 84 -9.19 2.23 -10.50
CA ALA A 84 -8.52 3.19 -11.38
C ALA A 84 -7.44 2.57 -12.29
N ALA A 85 -6.79 1.48 -11.85
CA ALA A 85 -5.76 0.78 -12.60
C ALA A 85 -5.91 -0.75 -12.54
N PRO A 86 -7.05 -1.31 -13.00
CA PRO A 86 -7.33 -2.74 -12.88
C PRO A 86 -6.28 -3.61 -13.60
N GLN A 87 -5.65 -3.09 -14.66
CA GLN A 87 -4.59 -3.78 -15.40
C GLN A 87 -3.28 -3.96 -14.61
N HIS A 88 -3.12 -3.28 -13.48
CA HIS A 88 -1.94 -3.42 -12.62
C HIS A 88 -2.16 -4.34 -11.43
N VAL A 89 -3.41 -4.73 -11.15
CA VAL A 89 -3.76 -5.63 -10.03
C VAL A 89 -3.91 -7.06 -10.53
N ALA A 90 -3.29 -8.01 -9.83
CA ALA A 90 -3.29 -9.44 -10.16
C ALA A 90 -4.61 -10.15 -9.79
#